data_AF-A0A356W7I5-F1
#
_entry.id   AF-A0A356W7I5-F1
#
_cell.length_a   1.000
_cell.length_b   1.000
_cell.length_c   1.000
_cell.angle_alpha   90.00
_cell.angle_beta   90.00
_cell.angle_gamma   90.00
#
_symmetry.space_group_name_H-M   'P 1'
#
loop_
_entity.id
_entity.type
_entity.pdbx_description
1 polymer ?
#
loop_
_entity_poly.entity_id
_entity_poly.type
_entity_poly.pdbx_seq_one_letter_code
_entity_poly.pdbx_strand_id
1 'polypeptide(L)'
;FERWVFHTKDELPWPYWVTFQWLTTTFLWSQWLMQDLANIFVYLPRTVTVTGDETHVAFSLGYVVFGAILLVAIQGYIFATRGGQIQKIVQSKINTVDVRAATIVDLIYGIILFIFKEMSNVPMSTTWVFLGLLAGRELAIAYVAQLRAKNEAVKDVVGDAGRAFLGLIISIILAYAMPILGTGKLPSF
;
A
#
# COMPACT_ATOMS: atom_id res chain seq x y z
N PHE A 1 -10.44 12.74 26.42
CA PHE A 1 -10.31 12.54 24.97
C PHE A 1 -11.64 12.06 24.36
N GLU A 2 -12.29 11.04 24.92
CA GLU A 2 -13.62 10.54 24.47
C GLU A 2 -14.74 11.60 24.43
N ARG A 3 -14.82 12.52 25.39
CA ARG A 3 -15.86 13.58 25.39
C ARG A 3 -15.70 14.63 24.30
N TRP A 4 -14.49 14.84 23.78
CA TRP A 4 -14.22 15.89 22.80
C TRP A 4 -14.61 15.45 21.38
N VAL A 5 -14.41 14.16 21.06
CA VAL A 5 -14.74 13.57 19.76
C VAL A 5 -16.25 13.45 19.55
N PHE A 6 -17.02 13.16 20.60
CA PHE A 6 -18.49 13.07 20.51
C PHE A 6 -19.16 14.42 20.22
N HIS A 7 -18.56 15.54 20.66
CA HIS A 7 -19.12 16.87 20.43
C HIS A 7 -18.83 17.45 19.05
N THR A 8 -17.81 16.96 18.33
CA THR A 8 -17.44 17.50 17.01
C THR A 8 -18.03 16.71 15.83
N LYS A 9 -18.91 15.72 16.07
CA LYS A 9 -19.53 14.91 15.00
C LYS A 9 -20.41 15.73 14.05
N ASP A 10 -20.93 16.87 14.51
CA ASP A 10 -21.83 17.75 13.75
C ASP A 10 -21.16 19.06 13.28
N GLU A 11 -19.89 19.30 13.61
CA GLU A 11 -19.16 20.48 13.17
C GLU A 11 -18.32 20.16 11.94
N LEU A 12 -18.43 20.98 10.89
CA LEU A 12 -17.54 20.92 9.73
C LEU A 12 -16.08 20.82 10.20
N PRO A 13 -15.29 19.84 9.72
CA PRO A 13 -13.90 19.71 10.11
C PRO A 13 -13.19 21.05 9.90
N TRP A 14 -12.57 21.58 10.96
CA TRP A 14 -11.85 22.84 10.87
C TRP A 14 -10.87 22.77 9.70
N PRO A 15 -10.75 23.83 8.86
CA PRO A 15 -10.06 23.76 7.56
C PRO A 15 -8.61 23.24 7.64
N TYR A 16 -7.95 23.41 8.78
CA TYR A 16 -6.62 22.83 9.06
C TYR A 16 -6.56 21.31 8.95
N TRP A 17 -7.59 20.58 9.38
CA TRP A 17 -7.64 19.12 9.29
C TRP A 17 -7.81 18.64 7.85
N VAL A 18 -8.53 19.40 7.02
CA VAL A 18 -8.65 19.11 5.59
C VAL A 18 -7.30 19.30 4.90
N THR A 19 -6.57 20.37 5.22
CA THR A 19 -5.20 20.58 4.71
C THR A 19 -4.25 19.48 5.17
N PHE A 20 -4.29 19.11 6.45
CA PHE A 20 -3.46 18.03 6.98
C PHE A 20 -3.77 16.69 6.30
N GLN A 21 -5.05 16.39 6.06
CA GLN A 21 -5.49 15.22 5.30
C GLN A 21 -4.96 15.23 3.87
N TRP A 22 -5.01 16.37 3.20
CA TRP A 22 -4.44 16.50 1.86
C TRP A 22 -2.93 16.24 1.86
N LEU A 23 -2.20 16.75 2.85
CA LEU A 23 -0.76 16.54 2.97
C LEU A 23 -0.42 15.07 3.25
N THR A 24 -1.09 14.41 4.20
CA THR A 24 -0.82 13.00 4.50
C THR A 24 -1.24 12.08 3.36
N THR A 25 -2.38 12.35 2.72
CA THR A 25 -2.83 11.59 1.54
C THR A 25 -1.83 11.75 0.40
N THR A 26 -1.38 12.98 0.13
CA THR A 26 -0.36 13.24 -0.90
C THR A 26 0.95 12.55 -0.58
N PHE A 27 1.37 12.56 0.69
CA PHE A 27 2.57 11.86 1.13
C PHE A 27 2.45 10.35 0.91
N LEU A 28 1.37 9.72 1.35
CA LEU A 28 1.10 8.30 1.12
C LEU A 28 1.14 7.96 -0.38
N TRP A 29 0.44 8.74 -1.20
CA TRP A 29 0.39 8.55 -2.66
C TRP A 29 1.78 8.67 -3.30
N SER A 30 2.61 9.61 -2.86
CA SER A 30 3.97 9.75 -3.37
C SER A 30 4.84 8.53 -3.06
N GLN A 31 4.75 7.99 -1.84
CA GLN A 31 5.48 6.78 -1.46
C GLN A 31 5.00 5.57 -2.27
N TRP A 32 3.69 5.47 -2.47
CA TRP A 32 3.12 4.35 -3.21
C TRP A 32 3.47 4.39 -4.70
N LEU A 33 3.37 5.57 -5.32
CA LEU A 33 3.74 5.79 -6.72
C LEU A 33 5.22 5.43 -6.95
N MET A 34 6.10 5.80 -6.03
CA MET A 34 7.53 5.52 -6.14
C MET A 34 7.84 4.02 -6.11
N GLN A 35 7.08 3.23 -5.36
CA GLN A 35 7.21 1.78 -5.39
C GLN A 35 6.68 1.16 -6.67
N ASP A 36 5.53 1.61 -7.14
CA ASP A 36 4.96 1.13 -8.40
C ASP A 36 5.90 1.44 -9.57
N LEU A 37 6.50 2.64 -9.56
CA LEU A 37 7.57 3.04 -10.46
C LEU A 37 8.78 2.12 -10.36
N ALA A 38 9.29 1.84 -9.16
CA ALA A 38 10.44 0.95 -8.98
C ALA A 38 10.18 -0.46 -9.55
N ASN A 39 8.97 -0.99 -9.35
CA ASN A 39 8.57 -2.29 -9.90
C ASN A 39 8.58 -2.30 -11.43
N ILE A 40 8.11 -1.23 -12.08
CA ILE A 40 8.10 -1.11 -13.55
C ILE A 40 9.51 -0.90 -14.09
N PHE A 41 10.29 -0.01 -13.46
CA PHE A 41 11.65 0.33 -13.89
C PHE A 41 12.63 -0.83 -13.76
N VAL A 42 12.34 -1.81 -12.89
CA VAL A 42 13.13 -3.05 -12.82
C VAL A 42 13.14 -3.81 -14.15
N TYR A 43 12.09 -3.72 -14.97
CA TYR A 43 12.00 -4.41 -16.26
C TYR A 43 12.64 -3.64 -17.41
N LEU A 44 13.06 -2.39 -17.18
CA LEU A 44 13.73 -1.60 -18.19
C LEU A 44 15.14 -2.15 -18.45
N PRO A 45 15.65 -2.10 -19.71
CA PRO A 45 17.01 -2.51 -20.01
C PRO A 45 18.00 -1.66 -19.21
N ARG A 46 18.60 -2.26 -18.19
CA ARG A 46 19.53 -1.62 -17.27
C ARG A 46 20.92 -2.22 -17.42
N THR A 47 21.94 -1.37 -17.33
CA THR A 47 23.33 -1.82 -17.25
C THR A 47 23.69 -1.88 -15.77
N VAL A 48 24.01 -3.09 -15.31
CA VAL A 48 24.52 -3.31 -13.95
C VAL A 48 26.03 -3.42 -14.06
N THR A 49 26.73 -2.42 -13.52
CA THR A 49 28.20 -2.42 -13.46
C THR A 49 28.58 -2.65 -12.00
N VAL A 50 29.21 -3.79 -11.73
CA VAL A 50 29.76 -4.09 -10.40
C VAL A 50 31.19 -3.56 -10.38
N THR A 51 31.45 -2.51 -9.61
CA THR A 51 32.79 -1.95 -9.41
C THR A 51 33.17 -2.19 -7.95
N GLY A 52 33.96 -3.24 -7.69
CA GLY A 52 34.28 -3.65 -6.31
C GLY A 52 33.07 -4.27 -5.59
N ASP A 53 32.85 -3.89 -4.32
CA ASP A 53 31.71 -4.34 -3.49
C ASP A 53 30.41 -3.55 -3.75
N GLU A 54 30.45 -2.55 -4.65
CA GLU A 54 29.29 -1.70 -4.96
C GLU A 54 28.65 -2.07 -6.31
N THR A 55 27.34 -2.31 -6.29
CA THR A 55 26.54 -2.58 -7.49
C THR A 55 25.94 -1.27 -8.00
N HIS A 56 26.48 -0.73 -9.09
CA HIS A 56 25.92 0.44 -9.73
C HIS A 56 24.89 0.02 -10.79
N VAL A 57 23.68 0.52 -10.65
CA VAL A 57 22.60 0.32 -11.63
C VAL A 57 22.43 1.62 -12.41
N ALA A 58 22.73 1.57 -13.70
CA ALA A 58 22.50 2.69 -14.61
C ALA A 58 21.45 2.32 -15.65
N PHE A 59 20.67 3.32 -16.05
CA PHE A 59 19.65 3.20 -17.08
C PHE A 59 20.03 4.11 -18.24
N SER A 60 19.74 3.68 -19.47
CA SER A 60 19.86 4.59 -20.63
C SER A 60 18.84 5.72 -20.49
N LEU A 61 19.30 6.96 -20.67
CA LEU A 61 18.48 8.16 -20.53
C LEU A 61 17.22 8.09 -21.40
N GLY A 62 17.32 7.53 -22.61
CA GLY A 62 16.18 7.39 -23.53
C GLY A 62 15.07 6.51 -22.97
N TYR A 63 15.41 5.38 -22.33
CA TYR A 63 14.42 4.50 -21.72
C TYR A 63 13.79 5.12 -20.47
N VAL A 64 14.57 5.82 -19.64
CA VAL A 64 14.07 6.52 -18.45
C VAL A 64 13.06 7.60 -18.84
N VAL A 65 13.41 8.43 -19.83
CA VAL A 65 12.53 9.51 -20.30
C VAL A 65 11.26 8.93 -20.92
N PHE A 66 11.38 7.89 -21.76
CA PHE A 66 10.22 7.22 -22.33
C PHE A 66 9.31 6.61 -21.25
N GLY A 67 9.88 5.89 -20.29
CA GLY A 67 9.15 5.31 -19.16
C GLY A 67 8.42 6.37 -18.35
N ALA A 68 9.12 7.46 -17.99
CA ALA A 68 8.52 8.57 -17.24
C ALA A 68 7.36 9.23 -18.00
N ILE A 69 7.52 9.49 -19.31
CA ILE A 69 6.44 10.05 -20.14
C ILE A 69 5.25 9.09 -20.21
N LEU A 70 5.50 7.80 -20.45
CA LEU A 70 4.46 6.78 -20.51
C LEU A 70 3.68 6.70 -19.19
N LEU A 71 4.38 6.77 -18.06
CA LEU A 71 3.76 6.73 -16.73
C LEU A 71 2.92 7.97 -16.45
N VAL A 72 3.44 9.16 -16.76
CA VAL A 72 2.66 10.41 -16.66
C VAL A 72 1.44 10.37 -17.58
N ALA A 73 1.57 9.83 -18.79
CA ALA A 73 0.46 9.68 -19.72
C ALA A 73 -0.61 8.72 -19.21
N ILE A 74 -0.23 7.56 -18.67
CA ILE A 74 -1.15 6.59 -18.07
C ILE A 74 -1.83 7.20 -16.84
N GLN A 75 -1.09 7.88 -15.97
CA GLN A 75 -1.65 8.52 -14.78
C GLN A 75 -2.62 9.64 -15.17
N GLY A 76 -2.26 10.46 -16.17
CA GLY A 76 -3.13 11.48 -16.73
C GLY A 76 -4.42 10.89 -17.33
N TYR A 77 -4.32 9.76 -18.02
CA TYR A 77 -5.48 9.04 -18.53
C TYR A 77 -6.37 8.49 -17.41
N ILE A 78 -5.79 7.92 -16.35
CA ILE A 78 -6.54 7.43 -15.18
C ILE A 78 -7.28 8.58 -14.48
N PHE A 79 -6.63 9.74 -14.32
CA PHE A 79 -7.26 10.93 -13.76
C PHE A 79 -8.35 11.49 -14.66
N ALA A 80 -8.14 11.52 -15.97
CA ALA A 80 -9.14 11.96 -16.95
C ALA A 80 -10.39 11.05 -16.95
N THR A 81 -10.20 9.74 -16.80
CA THR A 81 -11.29 8.76 -16.70
C THR A 81 -11.91 8.64 -15.31
N ARG A 82 -11.40 9.42 -14.34
CA ARG A 82 -11.83 9.46 -12.93
C ARG A 82 -11.92 8.09 -12.26
N GLY A 83 -11.20 7.07 -12.74
CA GLY A 83 -11.22 5.73 -12.15
C GLY A 83 -12.49 4.90 -12.39
N GLY A 84 -13.37 5.31 -13.33
CA GLY A 84 -14.44 4.46 -13.88
C GLY A 84 -15.35 3.76 -12.85
N GLN A 85 -15.65 2.46 -13.08
CA GLN A 85 -16.53 1.67 -12.19
C GLN A 85 -15.94 1.47 -10.79
N ILE A 86 -14.62 1.43 -10.67
CA ILE A 86 -13.92 1.27 -9.39
C ILE A 86 -14.22 2.46 -8.47
N GLN A 87 -14.35 3.67 -9.03
CA GLN A 87 -14.68 4.86 -8.24
C GLN A 87 -16.07 4.74 -7.58
N LYS A 88 -17.05 4.12 -8.25
CA LYS A 88 -18.39 3.86 -7.69
C LYS A 88 -18.32 2.87 -6.52
N ILE A 89 -17.51 1.82 -6.65
CA ILE A 89 -17.30 0.82 -5.60
C ILE A 89 -16.60 1.46 -4.39
N VAL A 90 -15.57 2.26 -4.62
CA VAL A 90 -14.84 2.96 -3.55
C VAL A 90 -15.77 3.94 -2.84
N GLN A 91 -16.48 4.81 -3.57
CA GLN A 91 -17.42 5.78 -2.99
C GLN A 91 -18.53 5.10 -2.18
N SER A 92 -19.03 3.93 -2.60
CA SER A 92 -20.02 3.17 -1.83
C SER A 92 -19.51 2.62 -0.49
N LYS A 93 -18.18 2.55 -0.32
CA LYS A 93 -17.50 2.09 0.91
C LYS A 93 -16.83 3.22 1.68
N ILE A 94 -16.88 4.47 1.20
CA ILE A 94 -16.52 5.65 2.01
C ILE A 94 -17.75 6.05 2.81
N ASN A 95 -18.11 5.22 3.80
CA ASN A 95 -19.00 5.67 4.87
C ASN A 95 -18.28 6.81 5.60
N THR A 96 -18.98 7.89 5.93
CA THR A 96 -18.47 9.18 6.42
C THR A 96 -17.33 8.99 7.44
N VAL A 97 -16.09 8.95 6.96
CA VAL A 97 -14.91 8.74 7.80
C VAL A 97 -14.57 10.08 8.43
N ASP A 98 -14.40 10.10 9.76
CA ASP A 98 -13.84 11.25 10.45
C ASP A 98 -12.47 11.57 9.84
N VAL A 99 -12.33 12.78 9.30
CA VAL A 99 -11.11 13.26 8.62
C VAL A 99 -9.89 12.97 9.48
N ARG A 100 -9.99 13.13 10.81
CA ARG A 100 -8.90 12.93 11.78
C ARG A 100 -8.36 11.50 11.81
N ALA A 101 -9.25 10.52 11.77
CA ALA A 101 -8.86 9.12 11.80
C ALA A 101 -8.15 8.73 10.50
N ALA A 102 -8.66 9.22 9.35
CA ALA A 102 -8.01 9.04 8.07
C ALA A 102 -6.59 9.63 8.06
N THR A 103 -6.39 10.79 8.71
CA THR A 103 -5.08 11.47 8.68
C THR A 103 -4.01 10.71 9.43
N ILE A 104 -4.35 10.17 10.60
CA ILE A 104 -3.42 9.39 11.42
C ILE A 104 -3.05 8.08 10.73
N VAL A 105 -4.05 7.40 10.14
CA VAL A 105 -3.88 6.18 9.36
C VAL A 105 -2.92 6.43 8.20
N ASP A 106 -3.22 7.41 7.33
CA ASP A 106 -2.40 7.73 6.15
C ASP A 106 -0.98 8.13 6.54
N LEU A 107 -0.79 8.86 7.64
CA LEU A 107 0.53 9.27 8.13
C LEU A 107 1.36 8.06 8.60
N ILE A 108 0.78 7.17 9.40
CA ILE A 108 1.46 5.95 9.88
C ILE A 108 1.89 5.10 8.69
N TYR A 109 1.03 4.91 7.69
CA TYR A 109 1.39 4.14 6.50
C TYR A 109 2.44 4.83 5.65
N GLY A 110 2.34 6.14 5.44
CA GLY A 110 3.38 6.88 4.73
C GLY A 110 4.74 6.74 5.41
N ILE A 111 4.80 6.79 6.74
CA ILE A 111 6.04 6.60 7.51
C ILE A 111 6.57 5.17 7.35
N ILE A 112 5.70 4.15 7.46
CA ILE A 112 6.11 2.75 7.24
C ILE A 112 6.69 2.59 5.84
N LEU A 113 6.00 3.10 4.81
CA LEU A 113 6.46 3.04 3.43
C LEU A 113 7.82 3.72 3.25
N PHE A 114 7.99 4.90 3.85
CA PHE A 114 9.23 5.65 3.83
C PHE A 114 10.40 4.89 4.48
N ILE A 115 10.18 4.31 5.67
CA ILE A 115 11.22 3.54 6.38
C ILE A 115 11.69 2.35 5.53
N PHE A 116 10.77 1.59 4.97
CA PHE A 116 11.14 0.45 4.12
C PHE A 116 11.81 0.88 2.80
N LYS A 117 11.57 2.10 2.33
CA LYS A 117 12.12 2.60 1.07
C LYS A 117 13.50 3.26 1.22
N GLU A 118 13.70 4.07 2.26
CA GLU A 118 14.95 4.81 2.49
C GLU A 118 15.89 4.11 3.47
N MET A 119 15.35 3.42 4.47
CA MET A 119 16.13 2.90 5.60
C MET A 119 16.30 1.38 5.60
N SER A 120 15.59 0.66 4.72
CA SER A 120 15.65 -0.79 4.65
C SER A 120 16.16 -1.27 3.30
N ASN A 121 17.11 -2.21 3.33
CA ASN A 121 17.55 -2.95 2.14
C ASN A 121 16.67 -4.16 1.82
N VAL A 122 15.60 -4.39 2.62
CA VAL A 122 14.71 -5.54 2.44
C VAL A 122 13.61 -5.18 1.43
N PRO A 123 13.41 -5.99 0.37
CA PRO A 123 12.33 -5.75 -0.58
C PRO A 123 10.98 -5.81 0.13
N MET A 124 10.15 -4.79 -0.09
CA MET A 124 8.84 -4.71 0.54
C MET A 124 7.84 -5.66 -0.12
N SER A 125 7.05 -6.38 0.69
CA SER A 125 5.83 -7.03 0.19
C SER A 125 4.67 -6.03 0.15
N THR A 126 4.35 -5.56 -1.04
CA THR A 126 3.22 -4.65 -1.29
C THR A 126 1.89 -5.26 -0.85
N THR A 127 1.74 -6.59 -0.85
CA THR A 127 0.54 -7.29 -0.35
C THR A 127 0.38 -7.19 1.16
N TRP A 128 1.44 -7.45 1.93
CA TRP A 128 1.37 -7.39 3.39
C TRP A 128 1.19 -5.96 3.90
N VAL A 129 1.84 -5.00 3.23
CA VAL A 129 1.63 -3.59 3.54
C VAL A 129 0.22 -3.13 3.18
N PHE A 130 -0.34 -3.60 2.06
CA PHE A 130 -1.72 -3.30 1.68
C PHE A 130 -2.76 -3.91 2.62
N LEU A 131 -2.59 -5.18 3.02
CA LEU A 131 -3.44 -5.82 4.04
C LEU A 131 -3.34 -5.07 5.37
N GLY A 132 -2.12 -4.69 5.77
CA GLY A 132 -1.87 -3.82 6.91
C GLY A 132 -2.64 -2.50 6.80
N LEU A 133 -2.69 -1.88 5.62
CA LEU A 133 -3.42 -0.64 5.33
C LEU A 133 -4.93 -0.76 5.49
N LEU A 134 -5.52 -1.79 4.89
CA LEU A 134 -6.94 -2.07 5.05
C LEU A 134 -7.29 -2.34 6.50
N ALA A 135 -6.47 -3.15 7.18
CA ALA A 135 -6.62 -3.51 8.57
C ALA A 135 -6.59 -2.30 9.52
N GLY A 136 -5.57 -1.44 9.42
CA GLY A 136 -5.47 -0.30 10.33
C GLY A 136 -6.48 0.81 10.04
N ARG A 137 -6.96 0.94 8.80
CA ARG A 137 -8.14 1.79 8.52
C ARG A 137 -9.38 1.26 9.23
N GLU A 138 -9.66 -0.04 9.13
CA GLU A 138 -10.82 -0.67 9.79
C GLU A 138 -10.72 -0.55 11.32
N LEU A 139 -9.52 -0.78 11.88
CA LEU A 139 -9.25 -0.61 13.30
C LEU A 139 -9.39 0.85 13.73
N ALA A 140 -8.85 1.82 12.99
CA ALA A 140 -8.97 3.23 13.33
C ALA A 140 -10.43 3.68 13.36
N ILE A 141 -11.25 3.22 12.41
CA ILE A 141 -12.69 3.49 12.40
C ILE A 141 -13.36 2.86 13.63
N ALA A 142 -13.05 1.61 13.96
CA ALA A 142 -13.62 0.94 15.14
C ALA A 142 -13.19 1.60 16.47
N TYR A 143 -11.93 2.02 16.58
CA TYR A 143 -11.38 2.63 17.80
C TYR A 143 -11.78 4.11 17.97
N VAL A 144 -11.80 4.89 16.89
CA VAL A 144 -12.05 6.35 16.94
C VAL A 144 -13.53 6.68 16.76
N ALA A 145 -14.22 6.04 15.80
CA ALA A 145 -15.60 6.38 15.50
C ALA A 145 -16.62 5.66 16.40
N GLN A 146 -16.19 4.61 17.14
CA GLN A 146 -17.03 3.69 17.92
C GLN A 146 -18.26 3.16 17.15
N LEU A 147 -18.17 3.13 15.81
CA LEU A 147 -19.27 2.68 14.94
C LEU A 147 -19.44 1.15 14.96
N ARG A 148 -18.48 0.40 15.54
CA ARG A 148 -18.47 -1.06 15.60
C ARG A 148 -17.80 -1.55 16.88
N ALA A 149 -18.17 -2.74 17.36
CA ALA A 149 -17.54 -3.34 18.53
C ALA A 149 -16.06 -3.63 18.26
N LYS A 150 -15.17 -3.09 19.09
CA LYS A 150 -13.70 -3.17 18.93
C LYS A 150 -13.20 -4.61 18.73
N ASN A 151 -13.79 -5.58 19.44
CA ASN A 151 -13.44 -6.99 19.34
C ASN A 151 -13.83 -7.64 18.01
N GLU A 152 -14.91 -7.19 17.38
CA GLU A 152 -15.34 -7.72 16.07
C GLU A 152 -14.43 -7.22 14.96
N ALA A 153 -14.10 -5.92 14.94
CA ALA A 153 -13.18 -5.35 13.95
C ALA A 153 -11.78 -5.99 14.03
N VAL A 154 -11.26 -6.21 15.24
CA VAL A 154 -9.97 -6.91 15.43
C VAL A 154 -10.06 -8.36 14.96
N LYS A 155 -11.14 -9.07 15.28
CA LYS A 155 -11.33 -10.47 14.87
C LYS A 155 -11.46 -10.62 13.35
N ASP A 156 -12.19 -9.72 12.68
CA ASP A 156 -12.34 -9.71 11.24
C ASP A 156 -10.98 -9.49 10.56
N VAL A 157 -10.24 -8.47 10.99
CA VAL A 157 -8.89 -8.15 10.47
C VAL A 157 -7.90 -9.29 10.67
N VAL A 158 -7.84 -9.87 11.88
CA VAL A 158 -6.94 -10.99 12.17
C VAL A 158 -7.34 -12.25 11.41
N GLY A 159 -8.64 -12.48 11.23
CA GLY A 159 -9.16 -13.59 10.43
C GLY A 159 -8.75 -13.50 8.97
N ASP A 160 -8.87 -12.31 8.36
CA ASP A 160 -8.51 -12.09 6.97
C ASP A 160 -6.99 -12.17 6.76
N ALA A 161 -6.19 -11.58 7.65
CA ALA A 161 -4.73 -11.72 7.62
C ALA A 161 -4.29 -13.19 7.79
N GLY A 162 -4.92 -13.94 8.70
CA GLY A 162 -4.63 -15.35 8.93
C GLY A 162 -4.97 -16.24 7.74
N ARG A 163 -6.09 -15.97 7.06
CA ARG A 163 -6.47 -16.68 5.82
C ARG A 163 -5.47 -16.42 4.68
N ALA A 164 -5.06 -15.15 4.50
CA ALA A 164 -4.04 -14.80 3.52
C ALA A 164 -2.69 -15.49 3.82
N PHE A 165 -2.30 -15.55 5.09
CA PHE A 165 -1.08 -16.22 5.53
C PHE A 165 -1.11 -17.74 5.30
N LEU A 166 -2.24 -18.39 5.59
CA LEU A 166 -2.43 -19.81 5.28
C LEU A 166 -2.37 -20.08 3.78
N GLY A 167 -2.98 -19.21 2.96
CA GLY A 167 -2.87 -19.30 1.50
C GLY A 167 -1.42 -19.22 1.01
N LEU A 168 -0.60 -18.35 1.61
CA LEU A 168 0.83 -18.25 1.32
C LEU A 168 1.57 -19.53 1.70
N ILE A 169 1.34 -20.07 2.90
CA ILE A 169 1.95 -21.33 3.34
C ILE A 169 1.59 -22.46 2.38
N ILE A 170 0.33 -22.61 2.01
CA ILE A 170 -0.14 -23.65 1.08
C ILE A 170 0.54 -23.46 -0.28
N SER A 171 0.67 -22.23 -0.77
CA SER A 171 1.33 -21.93 -2.04
C SER A 171 2.81 -22.32 -2.03
N ILE A 172 3.52 -22.04 -0.94
CA ILE A 172 4.92 -22.46 -0.75
C ILE A 172 5.02 -23.99 -0.72
N ILE A 173 4.16 -24.66 0.06
CA ILE A 173 4.13 -26.12 0.14
C ILE A 173 3.90 -26.72 -1.25
N LEU A 174 2.93 -26.21 -2.01
CA LEU A 174 2.66 -26.69 -3.37
C LEU A 174 3.83 -26.43 -4.32
N ALA A 175 4.46 -25.26 -4.24
CA ALA A 175 5.63 -24.93 -5.05
C ALA A 175 6.81 -25.88 -4.79
N TYR A 176 6.99 -26.34 -3.55
CA TYR A 176 8.01 -27.34 -3.20
C TYR A 176 7.56 -28.77 -3.51
N ALA A 177 6.29 -29.11 -3.32
CA ALA A 177 5.76 -30.45 -3.51
C ALA A 177 5.60 -30.83 -5.00
N MET A 178 5.18 -29.88 -5.86
CA MET A 178 4.97 -30.12 -7.29
C MET A 178 6.22 -30.65 -8.03
N PRO A 179 7.42 -30.05 -7.87
CA PRO A 179 8.65 -30.59 -8.44
C PRO A 179 8.98 -31.98 -7.90
N ILE A 180 8.82 -32.21 -6.60
CA ILE A 180 9.11 -33.50 -5.96
C ILE A 180 8.19 -34.60 -6.52
N LEU A 181 6.90 -34.30 -6.72
CA LEU A 181 5.93 -35.24 -7.29
C LEU A 181 6.11 -35.47 -8.79
N GLY A 182 6.57 -34.46 -9.53
CA GLY A 182 6.74 -34.52 -10.98
C GLY A 182 8.06 -35.13 -11.46
N THR A 183 9.16 -34.91 -10.73
CA THR A 183 10.51 -35.35 -11.15
C THR A 183 11.25 -36.20 -10.11
N GLY A 184 10.69 -36.40 -8.91
CA GLY A 184 11.33 -37.18 -7.84
C GLY A 184 12.61 -36.54 -7.27
N LYS A 185 12.88 -35.27 -7.61
CA LYS A 185 14.06 -34.51 -7.19
C LYS A 185 13.64 -33.22 -6.52
N LEU A 186 14.43 -32.78 -5.54
CA LEU A 186 14.26 -31.46 -4.94
C LEU A 186 14.53 -30.39 -6.00
N PRO A 187 13.77 -29.28 -6.02
CA PRO A 187 14.03 -28.18 -6.93
C PRO A 187 15.41 -27.58 -6.63
N SER A 188 16.31 -27.62 -7.61
CA SER A 188 17.58 -26.91 -7.55
C SER A 188 17.37 -25.48 -8.05
N PHE A 189 17.21 -24.54 -7.11
CA PHE A 189 17.24 -23.10 -7.37
C PHE A 189 18.67 -22.58 -7.24
#